data_AF-A0A1V2MEH3-F1
#
_entry.id   AF-A0A1V2MEH3-F1
#
_cell.length_a   1.000
_cell.length_b   1.000
_cell.length_c   1.000
_cell.angle_alpha   90.00
_cell.angle_beta   90.00
_cell.angle_gamma   90.00
#
_symmetry.space_group_name_H-M   'P 1'
#
loop_
_entity.id
_entity.type
_entity.pdbx_description
1 polymer ?
#
loop_
_entity_poly.entity_id
_entity_poly.type
_entity_poly.pdbx_seq_one_letter_code
_entity_poly.pdbx_strand_id
1 'polypeptide(L)'
;MDILIGSLGSGKTYMCYRKIKETLKVNKKDKIIMIIPDQFSLEVQRELIDILAPGLLLVEVLSFNNLVQKANIKVPILDDLERIMILKKVIEEHKKELSFF
;
A
#
# COMPACT_ATOMS: atom_id res chain seq x y z
N MET A 1 -15.36 7.42 -13.15
CA MET A 1 -14.16 6.66 -12.70
C MET A 1 -13.13 6.84 -13.81
N ASP A 2 -12.01 7.47 -13.50
CA ASP A 2 -10.99 7.78 -14.51
C ASP A 2 -9.89 6.72 -14.44
N ILE A 3 -9.51 6.16 -15.57
CA ILE A 3 -8.45 5.16 -15.67
C ILE A 3 -7.27 5.80 -16.42
N LEU A 4 -6.11 5.84 -15.78
CA LEU A 4 -4.88 6.39 -16.36
C LEU A 4 -3.95 5.24 -16.79
N ILE A 5 -3.73 5.10 -18.11
CA ILE A 5 -2.93 4.02 -18.71
C ILE A 5 -1.82 4.63 -19.57
N GLY A 6 -0.66 3.97 -19.63
CA GLY A 6 0.46 4.37 -20.49
C GLY A 6 1.70 3.50 -20.27
N SER A 7 2.65 3.55 -21.20
CA SER A 7 3.94 2.82 -21.12
C SER A 7 4.83 3.31 -19.98
N LEU A 8 5.91 2.58 -19.67
CA LEU A 8 6.93 3.06 -18.73
C LEU A 8 7.44 4.44 -19.16
N GLY A 9 7.66 5.35 -18.21
CA GLY A 9 8.11 6.72 -18.50
C GLY A 9 7.04 7.68 -19.02
N SER A 10 5.79 7.24 -19.23
CA SER A 10 4.71 8.10 -19.74
C SER A 10 4.21 9.19 -18.77
N GLY A 11 4.85 9.37 -17.61
CA GLY A 11 4.51 10.41 -16.64
C GLY A 11 3.28 10.13 -15.76
N LYS A 12 2.82 8.87 -15.65
CA LYS A 12 1.61 8.52 -14.85
C LYS A 12 1.68 9.01 -13.41
N THR A 13 2.80 8.76 -12.72
CA THR A 13 3.01 9.19 -11.33
C THR A 13 2.85 10.70 -11.19
N TYR A 14 3.51 11.46 -12.08
CA TYR A 14 3.44 12.91 -12.10
C TYR A 14 2.02 13.43 -12.37
N MET A 15 1.27 12.78 -13.27
CA MET A 15 -0.13 13.11 -13.52
C MET A 15 -1.01 12.87 -12.29
N CYS A 16 -0.78 11.79 -11.54
CA CYS A 16 -1.47 11.57 -10.26
C CYS A 16 -1.18 12.70 -9.27
N TYR A 17 0.08 13.12 -9.12
CA TYR A 17 0.45 14.23 -8.23
C TYR A 17 -0.19 15.56 -8.63
N ARG A 18 -0.21 15.87 -9.94
CA ARG A 18 -0.90 17.06 -10.44
C ARG A 18 -2.39 17.03 -10.11
N LYS A 19 -3.05 15.89 -10.33
CA LYS A 19 -4.47 15.73 -10.02
C LYS A 19 -4.75 15.95 -8.54
N ILE A 20 -3.93 15.36 -7.65
CA ILE A 20 -4.02 15.59 -6.20
C ILE A 20 -3.89 17.09 -5.89
N LYS A 21 -2.89 17.77 -6.47
CA LYS A 21 -2.66 19.21 -6.27
C LYS A 21 -3.86 20.06 -6.72
N GLU A 22 -4.44 19.74 -7.87
CA GLU A 22 -5.62 20.43 -8.41
C GLU A 22 -6.85 20.20 -7.53
N THR A 23 -7.09 18.96 -7.08
CA THR A 23 -8.17 18.64 -6.14
C THR A 23 -8.03 19.43 -4.84
N LEU A 24 -6.84 19.48 -4.25
CA LEU A 24 -6.59 20.22 -3.01
C LEU A 24 -6.70 21.75 -3.17
N LYS A 25 -6.49 22.29 -4.37
CA LYS A 25 -6.72 23.72 -4.64
C LYS A 25 -8.21 24.07 -4.63
N VAL A 26 -9.05 23.19 -5.16
CA VAL A 26 -10.51 23.38 -5.24
C VAL A 26 -11.18 23.05 -3.91
N ASN A 27 -10.72 22.01 -3.22
CA ASN A 27 -11.28 21.54 -1.95
C ASN A 27 -10.18 21.21 -0.94
N LYS A 28 -10.12 22.00 0.13
CA LYS A 28 -9.11 21.88 1.21
C LYS A 28 -9.59 21.10 2.44
N LYS A 29 -10.75 20.45 2.37
CA LYS A 29 -11.32 19.74 3.53
C LYS A 29 -11.20 18.23 3.43
N ASP A 30 -11.26 17.69 2.20
CA ASP A 30 -11.31 16.25 2.01
C ASP A 30 -9.92 15.62 2.04
N LYS A 31 -9.81 14.50 2.76
CA LYS A 31 -8.59 13.70 2.80
C LYS A 31 -8.47 12.86 1.52
N ILE A 32 -7.25 12.79 0.99
CA ILE A 32 -6.90 11.97 -0.16
C ILE A 32 -6.07 10.80 0.33
N ILE A 33 -6.44 9.58 -0.08
CA ILE A 33 -5.65 8.38 0.16
C ILE A 33 -4.93 8.01 -1.14
N MET A 34 -3.60 7.98 -1.10
CA MET A 34 -2.77 7.49 -2.19
C MET A 34 -2.26 6.09 -1.85
N ILE A 35 -2.79 5.08 -2.55
CA ILE A 35 -2.37 3.69 -2.39
C ILE A 35 -1.17 3.39 -3.30
N ILE A 36 -0.12 2.82 -2.72
CA ILE A 36 1.13 2.47 -3.40
C ILE A 36 1.61 1.06 -3.01
N PRO A 37 2.55 0.45 -3.76
CA PRO A 37 3.27 -0.72 -3.27
C PRO A 37 4.14 -0.36 -2.06
N ASP A 38 4.30 -1.30 -1.11
CA ASP A 38 5.02 -1.09 0.17
C ASP A 38 6.44 -0.53 0.01
N GLN A 39 7.10 -0.89 -1.09
CA GLN A 39 8.51 -0.59 -1.36
C GLN A 39 8.81 0.89 -1.66
N PHE A 40 7.78 1.71 -1.97
CA PHE A 40 7.96 3.08 -2.47
C PHE A 40 7.50 4.18 -1.51
N SER A 41 7.12 3.84 -0.28
CA SER A 41 6.48 4.79 0.66
C SER A 41 7.29 6.06 0.93
N LEU A 42 8.56 5.91 1.29
CA LEU A 42 9.42 7.05 1.61
C LEU A 42 9.73 7.93 0.37
N GLU A 43 9.94 7.31 -0.80
CA GLU A 43 10.21 8.03 -2.04
C GLU A 43 9.01 8.88 -2.45
N VAL A 44 7.83 8.27 -2.49
CA VAL A 44 6.57 8.97 -2.84
C VAL A 44 6.27 10.10 -1.86
N GLN A 45 6.50 9.90 -0.55
CA GLN A 45 6.29 10.97 0.44
C GLN A 45 7.23 12.16 0.20
N ARG A 46 8.51 11.92 -0.13
CA ARG A 46 9.47 12.97 -0.45
C ARG A 46 9.04 13.77 -1.68
N GLU A 47 8.65 13.09 -2.75
CA GLU A 47 8.18 13.76 -3.97
C GLU A 47 6.91 14.59 -3.71
N LEU A 48 5.99 14.09 -2.88
CA LEU A 48 4.77 14.81 -2.53
C LEU A 48 5.04 16.06 -1.69
N ILE A 49 6.05 16.05 -0.80
CA ILE A 49 6.45 17.23 -0.03
C ILE A 49 6.78 18.40 -0.98
N ASP A 50 7.61 18.13 -1.98
CA ASP A 50 8.06 19.15 -2.94
C ASP A 50 6.92 19.70 -3.82
N ILE A 51 5.95 18.84 -4.14
CA ILE A 51 4.87 19.20 -5.07
C ILE A 51 3.69 19.87 -4.35
N LEU A 52 3.39 19.46 -3.11
CA LEU A 52 2.13 19.77 -2.44
C LEU A 52 2.23 20.74 -1.26
N ALA A 53 3.41 21.11 -0.76
CA ALA A 53 3.50 22.01 0.40
C ALA A 53 2.66 23.31 0.21
N PRO A 54 1.76 23.66 1.15
CA PRO A 54 1.49 23.05 2.48
C PRO A 54 0.35 22.00 2.52
N GLY A 55 -0.28 21.65 1.39
CA GLY A 55 -1.41 20.72 1.28
C GLY A 55 -1.11 19.25 1.60
N LEU A 56 0.13 18.89 1.92
CA LEU A 56 0.55 17.53 2.25
C LEU A 56 -0.25 16.92 3.42
N LEU A 57 -0.66 17.72 4.41
CA LEU A 57 -1.41 17.26 5.58
C LEU A 57 -2.77 16.62 5.23
N LEU A 58 -3.28 16.88 4.02
CA LEU A 58 -4.54 16.31 3.52
C LEU A 58 -4.33 15.05 2.69
N VAL A 59 -3.09 14.64 2.45
CA VAL A 59 -2.74 13.46 1.65
C VAL A 59 -2.12 12.40 2.56
N GLU A 60 -2.69 11.21 2.53
CA GLU A 60 -2.18 10.05 3.24
C GLU A 60 -1.64 9.02 2.24
N VAL A 61 -0.34 8.75 2.32
CA VAL A 61 0.33 7.73 1.50
C VAL A 61 0.32 6.41 2.26
N LEU A 62 -0.40 5.43 1.74
CA LEU A 62 -0.56 4.12 2.37
C LEU A 62 -0.24 3.00 1.40
N SER A 63 0.25 1.90 1.93
CA SER A 63 0.17 0.62 1.25
C SER A 63 -1.11 -0.13 1.62
N PHE A 64 -1.40 -1.22 0.92
CA PHE A 64 -2.52 -2.08 1.28
C PHE A 64 -2.37 -2.66 2.70
N ASN A 65 -1.16 -3.08 3.09
CA ASN A 65 -0.90 -3.61 4.42
C ASN A 65 -1.20 -2.56 5.50
N ASN A 66 -0.72 -1.33 5.33
CA ASN A 66 -0.98 -0.24 6.28
C ASN A 66 -2.46 0.18 6.29
N LEU A 67 -3.13 0.16 5.14
CA LEU A 67 -4.57 0.42 5.05
C LEU A 67 -5.38 -0.61 5.86
N VAL A 68 -5.04 -1.90 5.75
CA VAL A 68 -5.67 -3.00 6.49
C VAL A 68 -5.44 -2.84 8.00
N GLN A 69 -4.21 -2.53 8.42
CA GLN A 69 -3.90 -2.25 9.83
C GLN A 69 -4.71 -1.07 10.36
N LYS A 70 -4.83 0.01 9.58
CA LYS A 70 -5.61 1.20 9.94
C LYS A 70 -7.11 0.92 10.02
N ALA A 71 -7.62 -0.02 9.23
CA ALA A 71 -9.00 -0.48 9.32
C ALA A 71 -9.31 -1.26 10.62
N ASN A 72 -8.31 -1.43 11.51
CA ASN A 72 -8.44 -2.09 12.81
C ASN A 72 -8.98 -3.53 12.68
N ILE A 73 -8.56 -4.22 11.63
CA ILE A 73 -8.90 -5.62 11.41
C ILE A 73 -8.15 -6.43 12.47
N LYS A 74 -8.88 -6.96 13.46
CA LYS A 74 -8.33 -7.70 14.62
C LYS A 74 -7.89 -9.13 14.30
N VAL A 75 -7.68 -9.46 13.03
CA VAL A 75 -7.25 -10.80 12.64
C VAL A 75 -5.74 -10.90 12.87
N PRO A 76 -5.25 -11.95 13.54
CA PRO A 76 -3.81 -12.14 13.70
C PRO A 76 -3.17 -12.31 12.32
N ILE A 77 -2.23 -11.42 12.00
CA ILE A 77 -1.44 -11.51 10.77
C ILE A 77 -0.24 -12.40 11.09
N LEU A 78 -0.20 -13.58 10.48
CA LEU A 78 0.94 -14.48 10.59
C LEU A 78 2.08 -13.98 9.71
N ASP A 79 3.25 -13.79 10.31
CA ASP A 79 4.49 -13.55 9.58
C ASP A 79 4.99 -14.82 8.88
N ASP A 80 6.01 -14.69 8.03
CA ASP A 80 6.52 -15.81 7.24
C ASP A 80 7.11 -16.94 8.11
N LEU A 81 7.74 -16.59 9.24
CA LEU A 81 8.34 -17.56 10.14
C LEU A 81 7.27 -18.33 10.91
N GLU A 82 6.25 -17.65 11.41
CA GLU A 82 5.08 -18.25 12.06
C GLU A 82 4.36 -19.21 11.11
N ARG A 83 4.16 -18.81 9.84
CA ARG A 83 3.59 -19.69 8.82
C ARG A 83 4.44 -20.94 8.61
N ILE A 84 5.75 -20.79 8.49
CA ILE A 84 6.69 -21.92 8.32
C ILE A 84 6.63 -22.84 9.55
N MET A 85 6.58 -22.30 10.76
CA MET A 85 6.50 -23.09 11.98
C MET A 85 5.18 -23.87 12.08
N ILE A 86 4.05 -23.23 11.75
CA ILE A 86 2.73 -23.88 11.70
C ILE A 86 2.74 -24.98 10.64
N LEU A 87 3.23 -24.68 9.43
CA LEU A 87 3.34 -25.66 8.35
C LEU A 87 4.21 -26.85 8.76
N LYS A 88 5.37 -26.61 9.37
CA LYS A 88 6.26 -27.66 9.85
C LYS A 88 5.57 -28.55 10.89
N LYS A 89 4.82 -27.95 11.82
CA LYS A 89 4.04 -28.69 12.82
C LYS A 89 3.00 -29.59 12.14
N VAL A 90 2.21 -29.05 11.22
CA VAL A 90 1.16 -29.79 10.50
C VAL A 90 1.75 -30.95 9.70
N ILE A 91 2.88 -30.72 9.01
CA ILE A 91 3.59 -31.74 8.23
C ILE A 91 4.08 -32.89 9.12
N GLU A 92 4.68 -32.59 10.29
CA GLU A 92 5.14 -33.65 11.20
C GLU A 92 3.98 -34.44 11.83
N GLU A 93 2.86 -33.78 12.16
CA GLU A 93 1.65 -34.43 12.69
C GLU A 93 1.04 -35.42 11.69
N HIS A 94 1.02 -35.07 10.40
CA HIS A 94 0.39 -35.87 9.34
C HIS A 94 1.40 -36.63 8.47
N LYS A 95 2.65 -36.76 8.93
CA LYS A 95 3.76 -37.34 8.17
C LYS A 95 3.49 -38.72 7.58
N LYS A 96 2.67 -39.53 8.26
CA LYS A 96 2.29 -40.89 7.83
C LYS A 96 1.23 -40.91 6.73
N GLU A 97 0.55 -39.79 6.51
CA GLU A 97 -0.49 -39.61 5.49
C GLU A 97 0.08 -39.02 4.18
N LEU A 98 1.32 -38.54 4.22
CA LEU A 98 2.01 -37.98 3.06
C LEU A 98 2.46 -39.10 2.12
N SER A 99 2.00 -39.02 0.87
CA SER A 99 2.27 -40.02 -0.18
C SER A 99 3.59 -39.81 -0.92
N PHE A 100 4.15 -38.59 -0.86
CA PHE A 100 5.44 -38.24 -1.47
C PHE A 100 6.19 -37.28 -0.53
N PHE A 101 7.50 -37.49 -0.42
CA PHE A 101 8.42 -36.64 0.34
C PHE A 101 9.29 -35.82 -0.61
#